data_AF-A0A932FPB5-F1
#
_entry.id   AF-A0A932FPB5-F1
#
_cell.length_a   1.000
_cell.length_b   1.000
_cell.length_c   1.000
_cell.angle_alpha   90.00
_cell.angle_beta   90.00
_cell.angle_gamma   90.00
#
_symmetry.space_group_name_H-M   'P 1'
#
loop_
_entity.id
_entity.type
_entity.pdbx_description
1 polymer ?
#
loop_
_entity_poly.entity_id
_entity_poly.type
_entity_poly.pdbx_seq_one_letter_code
_entity_poly.pdbx_strand_id
1 'polypeptide(L)'
;MSGERKSRPEKLGAALSAFLSRRGLDARLEPMRVVEEWPRAVGPRIAAVTRAVTIDKEGTLVVEVRTHAWMQELSLLEPELLVAVRAAPGGDRVSRLKWRFGR
;
A
#
# COMPACT_ATOMS: atom_id res chain seq x y z
N MET A 1 -2.01 -53.90 7.68
CA MET A 1 -1.64 -53.35 6.36
C MET A 1 -2.40 -52.05 6.16
N SER A 2 -1.65 -50.99 5.87
CA SER A 2 -1.95 -49.69 5.24
C SER A 2 -3.40 -49.19 5.22
N GLY A 3 -3.76 -47.99 5.70
CA GLY A 3 -3.02 -46.74 5.60
C GLY A 3 -3.67 -45.85 4.51
N GLU A 4 -4.22 -44.72 4.95
CA GLU A 4 -4.45 -43.49 4.17
C GLU A 4 -5.72 -43.36 3.31
N ARG A 5 -6.82 -42.88 3.94
CA ARG A 5 -7.84 -42.10 3.23
C ARG A 5 -7.33 -40.68 2.97
N LYS A 6 -7.12 -40.36 1.69
CA LYS A 6 -6.95 -39.02 1.13
C LYS A 6 -8.05 -38.08 1.63
N SER A 7 -7.73 -37.12 2.50
CA SER A 7 -8.52 -35.87 2.67
C SER A 7 -7.77 -34.91 3.59
N ARG A 8 -6.66 -34.34 3.13
CA ARG A 8 -5.92 -33.30 3.90
C ARG A 8 -5.33 -32.10 3.11
N PRO A 9 -5.50 -31.94 1.78
CA PRO A 9 -5.17 -30.64 1.15
C PRO A 9 -6.30 -29.61 1.24
N GLU A 10 -7.55 -29.99 0.92
CA GLU A 10 -8.67 -29.04 0.79
C GLU A 10 -9.06 -28.37 2.11
N LYS A 11 -9.03 -29.11 3.22
CA LYS A 11 -9.36 -28.56 4.55
C LYS A 11 -8.32 -27.55 5.05
N LEU A 12 -7.05 -27.73 4.66
CA LEU A 12 -5.98 -26.81 5.02
C LEU A 12 -6.04 -25.54 4.16
N GLY A 13 -6.31 -25.68 2.86
CA GLY A 13 -6.55 -24.54 1.97
C GLY A 13 -7.74 -23.70 2.39
N ALA A 14 -8.89 -24.34 2.69
CA ALA A 14 -10.08 -23.64 3.17
C ALA A 14 -9.89 -22.98 4.55
N ALA A 15 -9.17 -23.63 5.47
CA ALA A 15 -8.84 -23.06 6.77
C ALA A 15 -7.86 -21.89 6.66
N LEU A 16 -6.87 -21.98 5.75
CA LEU A 16 -5.94 -20.89 5.46
C LEU A 16 -6.67 -19.72 4.81
N SER A 17 -7.48 -19.95 3.77
CA SER A 17 -8.31 -18.90 3.17
C SER A 17 -9.27 -18.26 4.17
N ALA A 18 -9.94 -19.05 5.02
CA ALA A 18 -10.81 -18.51 6.06
C ALA A 18 -10.04 -17.73 7.15
N PHE A 19 -8.81 -18.15 7.49
CA PHE A 19 -7.93 -17.43 8.41
C PHE A 19 -7.42 -16.12 7.81
N LEU A 20 -7.05 -16.13 6.53
CA LEU A 20 -6.61 -14.97 5.77
C LEU A 20 -7.76 -13.95 5.59
N SER A 21 -8.97 -14.41 5.24
CA SER A 21 -10.17 -13.58 5.14
C SER A 21 -10.61 -13.01 6.50
N ARG A 22 -10.55 -13.80 7.59
CA ARG A 22 -10.89 -13.31 8.95
C ARG A 22 -9.87 -12.32 9.52
N ARG A 23 -8.64 -12.27 9.01
CA ARG A 23 -7.60 -11.30 9.43
C ARG A 23 -7.40 -10.13 8.45
N GLY A 24 -8.24 -9.97 7.44
CA GLY A 24 -8.31 -8.76 6.62
C GLY A 24 -7.44 -8.77 5.37
N LEU A 25 -7.26 -9.91 4.70
CA LEU A 25 -6.61 -9.95 3.38
C LEU A 25 -7.51 -9.48 2.23
N ASP A 26 -8.82 -9.62 2.33
CA ASP A 26 -9.75 -9.12 1.31
C ASP A 26 -9.80 -7.57 1.25
N ALA A 27 -9.47 -6.89 2.36
CA ALA A 27 -9.35 -5.44 2.43
C ALA A 27 -7.94 -4.92 2.13
N ARG A 28 -6.95 -5.80 1.90
CA ARG A 28 -5.53 -5.44 1.71
C ARG A 28 -5.09 -5.38 0.25
N LEU A 29 -5.89 -5.89 -0.68
CA LEU A 29 -5.50 -5.94 -2.10
C LEU A 29 -5.60 -4.56 -2.78
N GLU A 30 -6.65 -3.78 -2.51
CA GLU A 30 -6.78 -2.40 -3.03
C GLU A 30 -5.75 -1.41 -2.43
N PRO A 31 -5.47 -1.42 -1.10
CA PRO A 31 -4.40 -0.63 -0.48
C PRO A 31 -3.00 -0.81 -1.07
N MET A 32 -2.72 -1.95 -1.69
CA MET A 32 -1.42 -2.21 -2.31
C MET A 32 -1.27 -1.51 -3.66
N ARG A 33 -2.37 -1.31 -4.39
CA ARG A 33 -2.28 -0.78 -5.75
C ARG A 33 -1.80 0.67 -5.80
N VAL A 34 -2.28 1.53 -4.90
CA VAL A 34 -1.77 2.92 -4.82
C VAL A 34 -0.32 3.00 -4.38
N VAL A 35 0.12 2.06 -3.55
CA VAL A 35 1.52 1.96 -3.12
C VAL A 35 2.41 1.56 -4.32
N GLU A 36 1.95 0.62 -5.14
CA GLU A 36 2.63 0.18 -6.36
C GLU A 36 2.65 1.25 -7.45
N GLU A 37 1.54 1.98 -7.64
CA GLU A 37 1.40 3.02 -8.66
C GLU A 37 2.06 4.35 -8.27
N TRP A 38 2.51 4.49 -7.02
CA TRP A 38 3.14 5.72 -6.52
C TRP A 38 4.19 6.31 -7.47
N PRO A 39 5.21 5.54 -7.96
CA PRO A 39 6.25 6.10 -8.83
C PRO A 39 5.69 6.67 -10.13
N ARG A 40 4.62 6.07 -10.66
CA ARG A 40 3.96 6.52 -11.88
C ARG A 40 3.13 7.78 -11.63
N ALA A 41 2.44 7.85 -10.49
CA ALA A 41 1.60 8.98 -10.10
C ALA A 41 2.43 10.26 -9.85
N VAL A 42 3.55 10.15 -9.14
CA VAL A 42 4.35 11.31 -8.72
C VAL A 42 5.50 11.66 -9.68
N GLY A 43 5.80 10.76 -10.61
CA GLY A 43 6.88 10.91 -11.57
C GLY A 43 8.28 10.64 -11.00
N PRO A 44 9.29 10.54 -11.88
CA PRO A 44 10.61 10.00 -11.54
C PRO A 44 11.39 10.85 -10.53
N ARG A 45 11.25 12.18 -10.56
CA ARG A 45 11.97 13.09 -9.64
C ARG A 45 11.55 12.85 -8.19
N ILE A 46 10.25 12.76 -7.93
CA ILE A 46 9.71 12.54 -6.59
C ILE A 46 9.89 11.07 -6.17
N ALA A 47 9.70 10.12 -7.09
CA ALA A 47 9.91 8.70 -6.84
C ALA A 47 11.38 8.34 -6.50
N ALA A 48 12.36 9.12 -6.98
CA ALA A 48 13.77 8.91 -6.66
C ALA A 48 14.09 9.14 -5.16
N VAL A 49 13.30 9.96 -4.49
CA VAL A 49 13.54 10.41 -3.10
C VAL A 49 12.43 10.04 -2.14
N THR A 50 11.35 9.43 -2.63
CA THR A 50 10.19 9.01 -1.84
C THR A 50 9.77 7.57 -2.14
N ARG A 51 9.10 6.94 -1.18
CA ARG A 51 8.48 5.62 -1.36
C ARG A 51 7.17 5.54 -0.58
N ALA A 52 6.06 5.28 -1.27
CA ALA A 52 4.82 4.92 -0.59
C ALA A 52 4.98 3.58 0.16
N VAL A 53 4.43 3.49 1.36
CA VAL A 53 4.60 2.32 2.23
C VAL A 53 3.27 1.62 2.50
N THR A 54 2.27 2.40 2.90
CA THR A 54 0.97 1.88 3.30
C THR A 54 -0.04 2.99 3.27
N ILE A 55 -1.30 2.64 3.04
CA ILE A 55 -2.45 3.49 3.33
C ILE A 55 -3.18 2.94 4.56
N ASP A 56 -3.61 3.82 5.46
CA ASP A 56 -4.44 3.43 6.60
C ASP A 56 -5.94 3.41 6.24
N LYS A 57 -6.78 3.04 7.20
CA LYS A 57 -8.24 2.95 7.01
C LYS A 57 -8.91 4.31 6.81
N GLU A 58 -8.25 5.40 7.22
CA GLU A 58 -8.74 6.78 7.14
C GLU A 58 -8.32 7.45 5.82
N GLY A 59 -7.55 6.75 4.99
CA GLY A 59 -7.09 7.22 3.70
C GLY A 59 -5.74 7.95 3.74
N THR A 60 -5.01 7.88 4.85
CA THR A 60 -3.68 8.49 4.93
C THR A 60 -2.65 7.60 4.26
N LEU A 61 -2.06 8.07 3.16
CA LEU A 61 -0.95 7.41 2.51
C LEU A 61 0.37 7.80 3.18
N VAL A 62 1.03 6.84 3.81
CA VAL A 62 2.32 7.01 4.47
C VAL A 62 3.43 6.88 3.43
N VAL A 63 4.26 7.91 3.34
CA VAL A 63 5.36 8.03 2.38
C VAL A 63 6.67 8.23 3.11
N GLU A 64 7.63 7.34 2.86
CA GLU A 64 9.01 7.49 3.31
C GLU A 64 9.77 8.46 2.42
N VAL A 65 10.57 9.34 3.03
CA VAL A 65 11.44 10.30 2.36
C VAL A 65 12.89 10.00 2.75
N ARG A 66 13.80 10.06 1.77
CA ARG A 66 15.21 9.73 1.97
C ARG A 66 16.01 10.77 2.77
N THR A 67 15.65 12.05 2.70
CA THR A 67 16.45 13.13 3.30
C THR A 67 15.60 14.28 3.82
N HIS A 68 16.03 14.95 4.89
CA HIS A 68 15.32 16.10 5.49
C HIS A 68 15.16 17.29 4.54
N ALA A 69 16.11 17.49 3.62
CA ALA A 69 16.08 18.60 2.65
C ALA A 69 14.82 18.61 1.77
N TRP A 70 14.24 17.43 1.50
CA TRP A 70 13.06 17.31 0.64
C TRP A 70 11.73 17.61 1.36
N MET A 71 11.70 17.65 2.69
CA MET A 71 10.44 17.80 3.44
C MET A 71 9.76 19.14 3.16
N GLN A 72 10.52 20.23 3.01
CA GLN A 72 9.96 21.55 2.72
C GLN A 72 9.36 21.59 1.32
N GLU A 73 10.09 21.09 0.32
CA GLU A 73 9.62 21.05 -1.07
C GLU A 73 8.39 20.13 -1.23
N LEU A 74 8.38 18.96 -0.59
CA LEU A 74 7.25 18.03 -0.62
C LEU A 74 5.99 18.61 0.03
N SER A 75 6.14 19.40 1.11
CA SER A 75 4.99 20.07 1.76
C SER A 75 4.33 21.08 0.83
N LEU A 76 5.11 21.77 -0.01
CA LEU A 76 4.60 22.72 -1.00
C LEU A 76 3.89 22.01 -2.16
N LEU A 77 4.42 20.87 -2.59
CA LEU A 77 3.87 20.05 -3.68
C LEU A 77 2.72 19.14 -3.23
N GLU A 78 2.48 19.00 -1.93
CA GLU A 78 1.50 18.07 -1.36
C GLU A 78 0.10 18.17 -2.01
N PRO A 79 -0.48 19.35 -2.26
CA PRO A 79 -1.78 19.46 -2.92
C PRO A 79 -1.79 18.86 -4.33
N GLU A 80 -0.74 19.11 -5.13
CA GLU A 80 -0.60 18.59 -6.49
C GLU A 80 -0.36 17.08 -6.48
N LEU A 81 0.49 16.60 -5.58
CA LEU A 81 0.76 15.17 -5.41
C LEU A 81 -0.49 14.41 -4.98
N LEU A 82 -1.31 15.00 -4.10
CA LEU A 82 -2.57 14.39 -3.68
C LEU A 82 -3.56 14.26 -4.85
N VAL A 83 -3.65 15.25 -5.73
CA VAL A 83 -4.47 15.17 -6.95
C VAL A 83 -3.95 14.08 -7.88
N ALA A 84 -2.64 14.05 -8.14
CA ALA A 84 -2.03 13.06 -9.02
C ALA A 84 -2.21 11.62 -8.50
N VAL A 85 -2.02 11.41 -7.20
CA VAL A 85 -2.20 10.11 -6.55
C VAL A 85 -3.66 9.66 -6.59
N ARG A 86 -4.62 10.56 -6.35
CA ARG A 86 -6.06 10.23 -6.45
C ARG A 86 -6.49 9.81 -7.85
N ALA A 87 -5.83 10.34 -8.89
CA ALA A 87 -6.07 9.95 -10.27
C ALA A 87 -5.43 8.60 -10.63
N ALA A 88 -4.52 8.09 -9.80
CA ALA A 88 -3.86 6.81 -10.03
C ALA A 88 -4.75 5.62 -9.60
N PRO A 89 -4.55 4.43 -10.18
CA PRO A 89 -5.30 3.24 -9.79
C PRO A 89 -5.16 2.92 -8.28
N GLY A 90 -6.29 2.75 -7.59
CA GLY A 90 -6.35 2.51 -6.14
C GLY A 90 -6.16 3.75 -5.27
N GLY A 91 -6.00 4.93 -5.88
CA GLY A 91 -5.76 6.20 -5.18
C GLY A 91 -7.02 6.95 -4.73
N ASP A 92 -8.21 6.49 -5.12
CA ASP A 92 -9.51 7.11 -4.84
C ASP A 92 -9.76 7.32 -3.33
N ARG A 93 -9.19 6.45 -2.50
CA ARG A 93 -9.34 6.51 -1.03
C ARG A 93 -8.30 7.39 -0.35
N VAL A 94 -7.32 7.94 -1.09
CA VAL A 94 -6.25 8.77 -0.50
C VAL A 94 -6.82 10.12 -0.08
N SER A 95 -6.92 10.36 1.21
CA SER A 95 -7.43 11.59 1.80
C SER A 95 -6.31 12.59 2.14
N ARG A 96 -5.11 12.08 2.49
CA ARG A 96 -3.95 12.87 2.90
C ARG A 96 -2.64 12.12 2.67
N LEU A 97 -1.53 12.86 2.55
CA LEU A 97 -0.17 12.30 2.57
C LEU A 97 0.48 12.50 3.96
N LYS A 98 1.19 11.48 4.44
CA LYS A 98 1.98 11.58 5.68
C LYS A 98 3.43 11.24 5.40
N TRP A 99 4.28 12.25 5.46
CA TRP A 99 5.72 12.11 5.30
C TRP A 99 6.36 11.50 6.56
N ARG A 100 7.27 10.54 6.37
CA ARG A 100 8.15 10.04 7.43
C ARG A 100 9.56 9.81 6.89
N PHE A 101 10.56 9.86 7.76
CA PHE A 101 11.92 9.49 7.35
C PHE A 101 12.04 7.96 7.16
N GLY A 102 12.68 7.57 6.06
CA GLY A 102 13.14 6.19 5.85
C GLY A 102 14.37 5.90 6.72
N ARG A 103 14.52 4.64 7.15
CA ARG A 103 15.77 4.13 7.74
C ARG A 103 16.68 3.59 6.64
#